data_AF-A0A259EHM2-F1
#
_entry.id   AF-A0A259EHM2-F1
#
_cell.length_a   1.000
_cell.length_b   1.000
_cell.length_c   1.000
_cell.angle_alpha   90.00
_cell.angle_beta   90.00
_cell.angle_gamma   90.00
#
_symmetry.space_group_name_H-M   'P 1'
#
loop_
_entity.id
_entity.type
_entity.pdbx_description
1 polymer ?
#
loop_
_entity_poly.entity_id
_entity_poly.type
_entity_poly.pdbx_seq_one_letter_code
_entity_poly.pdbx_strand_id
1 'polypeptide(L)'
;MEVARKEGLALTDDHWETIRALQTYYAGHEDEATINLRNLHDALDEHFHRQGGLKFLYTLFPGGPIAQSCRLAGLRAPFIASDRSFGSVA
;
A
#
# COMPACT_ATOMS: atom_id res chain seq x y z
N MET A 1 12.82 -2.33 -10.04
CA MET A 1 12.45 -1.53 -11.22
C MET A 1 11.51 -2.25 -12.18
N GLU A 2 11.55 -3.58 -12.32
CA GLU A 2 10.67 -4.31 -13.26
C GLU A 2 9.17 -4.28 -12.87
N VAL A 3 8.84 -4.31 -11.57
CA VAL A 3 7.46 -4.34 -11.07
C VAL A 3 6.70 -3.05 -11.38
N ALA A 4 7.30 -1.87 -11.15
CA ALA A 4 6.65 -0.59 -11.47
C ALA A 4 6.38 -0.43 -12.96
N ARG A 5 7.32 -0.88 -13.80
CA ARG A 5 7.15 -0.89 -15.27
C ARG A 5 6.03 -1.85 -15.70
N LYS A 6 5.88 -2.99 -15.04
CA LYS A 6 4.78 -3.95 -15.30
C LYS A 6 3.41 -3.40 -14.89
N GLU A 7 3.35 -2.60 -13.84
CA GLU A 7 2.11 -1.96 -13.35
C GLU A 7 1.80 -0.64 -14.08
N GLY A 8 2.70 -0.15 -14.95
CA GLY A 8 2.54 1.13 -15.65
C GLY A 8 2.65 2.36 -14.73
N LEU A 9 3.28 2.21 -13.57
CA LEU A 9 3.38 3.27 -12.56
C LEU A 9 4.69 4.05 -12.70
N ALA A 10 4.57 5.37 -12.72
CA ALA A 10 5.72 6.27 -12.56
C ALA A 10 5.98 6.46 -11.06
N LEU A 11 7.06 5.86 -10.55
CA LEU A 11 7.43 5.98 -9.14
C LEU A 11 7.91 7.39 -8.82
N THR A 12 7.03 8.21 -8.25
CA THR A 12 7.35 9.53 -7.67
C THR A 12 7.87 9.37 -6.23
N ASP A 13 8.27 10.47 -5.60
CA ASP A 13 8.71 10.46 -4.20
C ASP A 13 7.61 9.95 -3.25
N ASP A 14 6.34 10.30 -3.50
CA ASP A 14 5.19 9.82 -2.71
C ASP A 14 5.02 8.29 -2.78
N HIS A 15 5.34 7.69 -3.94
CA HIS A 15 5.31 6.23 -4.07
C HIS A 15 6.40 5.60 -3.21
N TRP A 16 7.59 6.19 -3.19
CA TRP A 16 8.70 5.74 -2.35
C TRP A 16 8.43 5.96 -0.87
N GLU A 17 7.77 7.05 -0.51
CA GLU A 17 7.31 7.29 0.87
C GLU A 17 6.34 6.20 1.32
N THR A 18 5.35 5.85 0.50
CA THR A 18 4.41 4.76 0.80
C THR A 18 5.13 3.42 1.00
N ILE A 19 6.10 3.11 0.13
CA ILE A 19 6.91 1.89 0.23
C ILE A 19 7.72 1.87 1.54
N ARG A 20 8.37 2.98 1.91
CA ARG A 20 9.14 3.10 3.15
C ARG A 20 8.24 2.99 4.38
N ALA A 21 7.06 3.60 4.35
CA ALA A 21 6.06 3.50 5.41
C ALA A 21 5.64 2.04 5.64
N LEU A 22 5.40 1.30 4.56
CA LEU A 22 5.08 -0.13 4.63
C LEU A 22 6.22 -0.98 5.17
N GLN A 23 7.44 -0.77 4.70
CA GLN A 23 8.61 -1.50 5.21
C GLN A 23 8.79 -1.27 6.71
N THR A 24 8.62 -0.02 7.16
CA THR A 24 8.69 0.33 8.59
C THR A 24 7.57 -0.33 9.39
N TYR A 25 6.33 -0.30 8.87
CA TYR A 25 5.19 -0.95 9.50
C TYR A 25 5.43 -2.46 9.66
N TYR A 26 5.85 -3.15 8.59
CA TYR A 26 6.08 -4.59 8.61
C TYR A 26 7.28 -4.97 9.49
N ALA A 27 8.35 -4.17 9.51
CA ALA A 27 9.49 -4.36 10.41
C ALA A 27 9.09 -4.30 11.90
N GLY A 28 8.09 -3.48 12.25
CA GLY A 28 7.54 -3.43 13.61
C GLY A 28 6.60 -4.60 13.96
N HIS A 29 6.13 -5.35 12.97
CA HIS A 29 5.13 -6.41 13.10
C HIS A 29 5.67 -7.77 12.62
N GLU A 30 7.00 -7.96 12.57
CA GLU A 30 7.62 -9.20 12.08
C GLU A 30 7.27 -10.44 12.93
N ASP A 31 7.01 -10.22 14.23
CA ASP A 31 6.56 -11.25 15.18
C ASP A 31 5.07 -11.62 15.04
N GLU A 32 4.29 -10.86 14.28
CA GLU A 32 2.87 -11.16 14.07
C GLU A 32 2.68 -12.16 12.93
N ALA A 33 2.02 -13.28 13.24
CA ALA A 33 1.70 -14.32 12.26
C ALA A 33 0.87 -13.80 11.08
N THR A 34 0.11 -12.71 11.27
CA THR A 34 -0.72 -12.08 10.24
C THR A 34 -0.80 -10.57 10.44
N ILE A 35 -0.52 -9.80 9.39
CA ILE A 35 -0.75 -8.35 9.39
C ILE A 35 -2.26 -8.06 9.36
N ASN A 36 -2.71 -7.27 10.33
CA ASN A 36 -4.09 -6.78 10.36
C ASN A 36 -4.29 -5.70 9.30
N LEU A 37 -5.07 -5.99 8.26
CA LEU A 37 -5.33 -5.06 7.16
C LEU A 37 -5.96 -3.75 7.63
N ARG A 38 -6.85 -3.79 8.63
CA ARG A 38 -7.51 -2.59 9.16
C ARG A 38 -6.48 -1.66 9.79
N ASN A 39 -5.60 -2.19 10.63
CA ASN A 39 -4.57 -1.38 11.28
C ASN A 39 -3.60 -0.79 10.27
N LEU A 40 -3.22 -1.57 9.25
CA LEU A 40 -2.39 -1.08 8.16
C LEU A 40 -3.09 0.04 7.37
N HIS A 41 -4.39 -0.13 7.09
CA HIS A 41 -5.22 0.84 6.40
C HIS A 41 -5.33 2.15 7.18
N ASP A 42 -5.66 2.08 8.48
CA ASP A 42 -5.70 3.25 9.37
C ASP A 42 -4.32 3.92 9.48
N ALA A 43 -3.23 3.15 9.64
CA ALA A 43 -1.88 3.70 9.74
C ALA A 43 -1.47 4.48 8.48
N LEU A 44 -1.82 3.97 7.29
CA LEU A 44 -1.57 4.66 6.04
C LEU A 44 -2.49 5.87 5.83
N ASP A 45 -3.77 5.77 6.20
CA ASP A 45 -4.68 6.91 6.13
C ASP A 45 -4.19 8.07 7.01
N GLU A 46 -3.74 7.76 8.23
CA GLU A 46 -3.18 8.72 9.17
C GLU A 46 -1.86 9.30 8.66
N HIS A 47 -0.93 8.45 8.17
CA HIS A 47 0.36 8.89 7.64
C HIS A 47 0.20 9.89 6.49
N PHE A 48 -0.72 9.61 5.57
CA PHE A 48 -0.99 10.45 4.40
C PHE A 48 -2.15 11.44 4.61
N HIS A 49 -2.65 11.61 5.84
CA HIS A 49 -3.85 12.41 6.12
C HIS A 49 -3.74 13.84 5.55
N ARG A 50 -2.55 14.45 5.66
CA ARG A 50 -2.27 15.79 5.12
C ARG A 50 -2.36 15.87 3.59
N GLN A 51 -2.13 14.77 2.89
CA GLN A 51 -2.21 14.68 1.42
C GLN A 51 -3.58 14.21 0.94
N GLY A 52 -4.48 13.81 1.85
CA GLY A 52 -5.81 13.26 1.52
C GLY A 52 -6.01 11.81 1.94
N GLY A 53 -5.10 11.26 2.74
CA GLY A 53 -5.16 9.90 3.30
C GLY A 53 -5.16 8.83 2.21
N LEU A 54 -5.99 7.82 2.38
CA LEU A 54 -6.10 6.73 1.41
C LEU A 54 -6.61 7.19 0.04
N LYS A 55 -7.46 8.23 -0.02
CA LYS A 55 -7.92 8.76 -1.32
C LYS A 55 -6.74 9.22 -2.17
N PHE A 56 -5.73 9.82 -1.54
CA PHE A 56 -4.49 10.19 -2.21
C PHE A 56 -3.71 8.95 -2.67
N LEU A 57 -3.59 7.93 -1.83
CA LEU A 57 -2.94 6.68 -2.20
C LEU A 57 -3.63 5.95 -3.36
N TYR A 58 -4.95 6.05 -3.50
CA TYR A 58 -5.66 5.54 -4.69
C TYR A 58 -5.31 6.29 -5.98
N THR A 59 -4.85 7.54 -5.90
CA THR A 59 -4.35 8.27 -7.08
C THR A 59 -2.95 7.80 -7.51
N LEU A 60 -2.11 7.42 -6.54
CA LEU A 60 -0.79 6.85 -6.79
C LEU A 60 -0.88 5.38 -7.24
N PHE A 61 -1.81 4.64 -6.65
CA PHE A 61 -1.95 3.20 -6.82
C PHE A 61 -3.38 2.83 -7.25
N PRO A 62 -3.74 3.06 -8.53
CA PRO A 62 -5.10 2.83 -9.06
C PRO A 62 -5.56 1.36 -9.04
N GLY A 63 -4.62 0.42 -8.99
CA GLY A 63 -4.89 -1.02 -8.85
C GLY A 63 -5.07 -1.49 -7.41
N GLY A 64 -5.10 -0.57 -6.45
CA GLY A 64 -5.28 -0.82 -5.02
C GLY A 64 -4.02 -0.43 -4.24
N PRO A 65 -4.08 0.56 -3.33
CA PRO A 65 -2.92 1.10 -2.66
C PRO A 65 -2.14 0.04 -1.93
N ILE A 66 -2.77 -0.73 -1.05
CA ILE A 66 -2.11 -1.77 -0.26
C ILE A 66 -1.47 -2.85 -1.15
N ALA A 67 -2.21 -3.33 -2.16
CA ALA A 67 -1.75 -4.44 -2.98
C ALA A 67 -0.56 -4.04 -3.86
N GLN A 68 -0.66 -2.89 -4.55
CA GLN A 68 0.40 -2.41 -5.44
C GLN A 68 1.63 -1.97 -4.66
N SER A 69 1.45 -1.21 -3.59
CA SER A 69 2.56 -0.74 -2.76
C SER A 69 3.26 -1.88 -2.03
N CYS A 70 2.57 -2.90 -1.50
CA CYS A 70 3.22 -4.09 -0.93
C CYS A 70 4.02 -4.86 -1.99
N ARG A 71 3.49 -5.04 -3.21
CA ARG A 71 4.23 -5.68 -4.31
C ARG A 71 5.50 -4.89 -4.68
N LEU A 72 5.41 -3.56 -4.69
CA LEU A 72 6.55 -2.69 -4.96
C LEU A 72 7.57 -2.67 -3.82
N ALA A 73 7.10 -2.78 -2.58
CA ALA A 73 7.92 -2.87 -1.37
C ALA A 73 8.61 -4.23 -1.20
N GLY A 74 8.29 -5.23 -2.03
CA GLY A 74 8.77 -6.60 -1.88
C GLY A 74 8.14 -7.36 -0.71
N LEU A 75 7.01 -6.86 -0.21
CA LEU A 75 6.29 -7.42 0.94
C LEU A 75 5.18 -8.36 0.47
N ARG A 76 4.89 -9.40 1.26
CA ARG A 76 3.75 -10.27 1.01
C ARG A 76 2.47 -9.49 1.32
N ALA A 77 1.77 -9.07 0.26
CA ALA A 77 0.47 -8.43 0.42
C ALA A 77 -0.51 -9.38 1.13
N PRO A 78 -1.37 -8.87 2.03
CA PRO A 78 -2.41 -9.67 2.66
C PRO A 78 -3.38 -10.19 1.58
N PHE A 79 -3.77 -11.47 1.67
CA PHE A 79 -4.56 -12.16 0.64
C PHE A 79 -5.83 -11.39 0.24
N ILE A 80 -6.47 -10.75 1.22
CA ILE A 80 -7.71 -9.98 1.03
C ILE A 80 -7.50 -8.68 0.25
N ALA A 81 -6.30 -8.09 0.28
CA ALA A 81 -5.98 -6.88 -0.50
C ALA A 81 -5.74 -7.20 -1.98
N SER A 82 -5.46 -8.45 -2.32
CA SER A 82 -5.29 -8.88 -3.71
C SER A 82 -6.63 -9.10 -4.42
N ASP A 83 -7.75 -9.10 -3.70
CA ASP A 83 -9.08 -9.25 -4.25
C ASP A 83 -9.64 -7.90 -4.70
N ARG A 84 -9.78 -7.73 -6.02
CA ARG A 84 -10.30 -6.51 -6.68
C ARG A 84 -11.71 -6.12 -6.23
N SER A 85 -12.43 -6.98 -5.51
CA SER A 85 -13.77 -6.68 -4.99
C SER A 85 -13.73 -5.76 -3.76
N PHE A 86 -12.57 -5.66 -3.08
CA PHE A 86 -12.38 -4.78 -1.93
C PHE A 86 -11.90 -3.38 -2.39
N GLY A 87 -12.82 -2.58 -2.93
CA GLY A 87 -12.53 -1.20 -3.30
C GLY A 87 -13.19 -0.67 -4.58
N SER A 88 -14.09 -1.42 -5.21
CA SER A 88 -14.96 -0.88 -6.27
C SER A 88 -16.23 -0.32 -5.64
N VAL A 89 -16.14 0.85 -5.01
CA VAL A 89 -17.30 1.73 -4.88
C VAL A 89 -17.15 2.82 -5.93
N ALA A 90 -18.00 2.72 -6.95
CA ALA A 90 -18.15 3.67 -8.03
C ALA A 90 -18.54 5.08 -7.54
#